data_AF-A0A9N8HA09-F1
#
_entry.id   AF-A0A9N8HA09-F1
#
_cell.length_a   1.000
_cell.length_b   1.000
_cell.length_c   1.000
_cell.angle_alpha   90.00
_cell.angle_beta   90.00
_cell.angle_gamma   90.00
#
_symmetry.space_group_name_H-M   'P 1'
#
loop_
_entity.id
_entity.type
_entity.pdbx_description
1 polymer ?
#
loop_
_entity_poly.entity_id
_entity_poly.type
_entity_poly.pdbx_seq_one_letter_code
_entity_poly.pdbx_strand_id
1 'polypeptide(L)'
;MQELASLVLVALLLVAFLLDSASAFVVRKDHSSLVLFATTRRYGPPLGDDFFESPRVQKEKDQTQAREFRSLLDKVLTALESDRPEHIPSLLTKHAELLLRMPGHVVTELVQEALQNDNTDKAKVEEALEMIVSFVEDFVEQSKQLDDQHKQLLGKIIRTMTTLSKSQTERQREESLDQFLQEHRHEFTRGFLRHLEGECDRIQSAPSVTPDSLKLKETLLVIHARILEEMAVDCLGEGALVLGQLIAYDDKIERIAVLEAGLQVRGVEFAQELAALTQEALEGFQQQQVDPDLVTRVQEIDQRVQEFVEENGTFQ
;
A
#
# COMPACT_ATOMS: atom_id res chain seq x y z
N MET A 1 -20.86 -42.15 1.07
CA MET A 1 -21.84 -41.39 0.24
C MET A 1 -22.26 -40.09 0.93
N GLN A 2 -22.53 -40.05 2.24
CA GLN A 2 -22.79 -38.79 2.97
C GLN A 2 -21.56 -37.87 3.08
N GLU A 3 -20.35 -38.40 3.28
CA GLU A 3 -19.12 -37.58 3.37
C GLU A 3 -18.73 -36.92 2.03
N LEU A 4 -18.89 -37.63 0.91
CA LEU A 4 -18.69 -37.05 -0.42
C LEU A 4 -19.68 -35.91 -0.71
N ALA A 5 -20.87 -35.93 -0.11
CA ALA A 5 -21.86 -34.88 -0.29
C ALA A 5 -21.52 -33.61 0.52
N SER A 6 -20.93 -33.72 1.71
CA SER A 6 -20.45 -32.54 2.46
C SER A 6 -19.20 -31.94 1.82
N LEU A 7 -18.30 -32.76 1.28
CA LEU A 7 -17.10 -32.33 0.56
C LEU A 7 -17.40 -31.58 -0.74
N VAL A 8 -18.39 -32.06 -1.51
CA VAL A 8 -18.88 -31.35 -2.70
C VAL A 8 -19.55 -30.03 -2.31
N LEU A 9 -20.23 -29.98 -1.16
CA LEU A 9 -20.85 -28.76 -0.65
C LEU A 9 -19.80 -27.70 -0.26
N VAL A 10 -18.74 -28.07 0.45
CA VAL A 10 -17.64 -27.16 0.84
C VAL A 10 -16.89 -26.64 -0.39
N ALA A 11 -16.59 -27.51 -1.35
CA ALA A 11 -15.96 -27.09 -2.61
C ALA A 11 -16.88 -26.17 -3.45
N LEU A 12 -18.19 -26.43 -3.47
CA LEU A 12 -19.17 -25.57 -4.14
C LEU A 12 -19.35 -24.21 -3.44
N LEU A 13 -19.26 -24.16 -2.10
CA LEU A 13 -19.29 -22.92 -1.34
C LEU A 13 -18.04 -22.07 -1.59
N LEU A 14 -16.86 -22.70 -1.67
CA LEU A 14 -15.61 -22.07 -2.09
C LEU A 14 -15.69 -21.48 -3.51
N VAL A 15 -16.27 -22.23 -4.45
CA VAL A 15 -16.47 -21.76 -5.83
C VAL A 15 -17.48 -20.62 -5.90
N ALA A 16 -18.60 -20.72 -5.18
CA ALA A 16 -19.61 -19.67 -5.15
C ALA A 16 -19.07 -18.37 -4.53
N PHE A 17 -18.27 -18.46 -3.47
CA PHE A 17 -17.67 -17.31 -2.80
C PHE A 17 -16.61 -16.60 -3.67
N LEU A 18 -15.74 -17.37 -4.33
CA LEU A 18 -14.71 -16.81 -5.21
C LEU A 18 -15.30 -16.20 -6.49
N LEU A 19 -16.43 -16.74 -6.99
CA LEU A 19 -17.17 -16.16 -8.10
C LEU A 19 -17.92 -14.88 -7.71
N ASP A 20 -18.55 -14.83 -6.53
CA ASP A 20 -19.29 -13.66 -6.05
C ASP A 20 -18.36 -12.48 -5.73
N SER A 21 -17.17 -12.79 -5.20
CA SER A 21 -16.08 -11.82 -4.98
C SER A 21 -15.53 -11.21 -6.28
N ALA A 22 -15.64 -11.93 -7.40
CA ALA A 22 -15.15 -11.49 -8.71
C ALA A 22 -16.20 -10.68 -9.51
N SER A 23 -17.50 -10.89 -9.27
CA SER A 23 -18.58 -10.24 -10.04
C SER A 23 -18.88 -8.79 -9.68
N ALA A 24 -18.30 -8.24 -8.61
CA ALA A 24 -18.53 -6.85 -8.20
C ALA A 24 -17.77 -5.79 -9.03
N PHE A 25 -16.97 -6.19 -10.03
CA PHE A 25 -16.05 -5.28 -10.71
C PHE A 25 -15.96 -5.53 -12.23
N VAL A 26 -16.93 -5.01 -13.00
CA VAL A 26 -16.84 -4.99 -14.47
C VAL A 26 -17.35 -3.66 -15.03
N VAL A 27 -16.46 -2.79 -15.52
CA VAL A 27 -16.79 -1.76 -16.54
C VAL A 27 -15.60 -1.53 -17.50
N ARG A 28 -15.93 -1.38 -18.79
CA ARG A 28 -15.07 -1.33 -20.00
C ARG A 28 -14.36 0.01 -20.27
N LYS A 29 -13.36 -0.11 -21.16
CA LYS A 29 -12.23 0.74 -21.61
C LYS A 29 -12.56 1.97 -22.50
N ASP A 30 -11.67 2.99 -22.51
CA ASP A 30 -10.66 3.21 -23.58
C ASP A 30 -9.58 4.30 -23.27
N HIS A 31 -8.48 4.25 -24.05
CA HIS A 31 -7.06 4.61 -23.85
C HIS A 31 -6.59 6.08 -23.61
N SER A 32 -5.55 6.29 -22.76
CA SER A 32 -4.12 6.60 -23.15
C SER A 32 -3.26 7.31 -22.05
N SER A 33 -2.13 6.68 -21.70
CA SER A 33 -0.76 7.20 -21.35
C SER A 33 -0.44 8.11 -20.15
N LEU A 34 0.67 7.71 -19.48
CA LEU A 34 1.73 8.46 -18.73
C LEU A 34 1.71 8.55 -17.18
N VAL A 35 2.54 7.67 -16.57
CA VAL A 35 3.63 7.86 -15.56
C VAL A 35 3.36 8.63 -14.24
N LEU A 36 3.58 7.99 -13.07
CA LEU A 36 4.79 8.12 -12.19
C LEU A 36 4.60 7.29 -10.88
N PHE A 37 5.70 7.00 -10.19
CA PHE A 37 6.00 5.94 -9.21
C PHE A 37 5.15 5.79 -7.93
N ALA A 38 4.82 4.53 -7.61
CA ALA A 38 5.08 3.92 -6.30
C ALA A 38 5.13 2.39 -6.44
N THR A 39 6.33 1.80 -6.30
CA THR A 39 6.48 0.35 -6.05
C THR A 39 6.04 0.04 -4.63
N THR A 40 4.74 -0.16 -4.40
CA THR A 40 4.25 -0.82 -3.19
C THR A 40 2.93 -1.54 -3.47
N ARG A 41 2.83 -2.75 -2.92
CA ARG A 41 1.83 -3.77 -3.21
C ARG A 41 0.40 -3.23 -3.14
N ARG A 42 -0.31 -3.37 -4.25
CA ARG A 42 -1.73 -3.02 -4.42
C ARG A 42 -2.58 -3.92 -3.52
N TYR A 43 -3.28 -3.32 -2.56
CA TYR A 43 -4.52 -3.90 -2.05
C TYR A 43 -5.65 -3.43 -2.95
N GLY A 44 -6.19 -4.37 -3.71
CA GLY A 44 -7.16 -4.13 -4.78
C GLY A 44 -6.86 -5.04 -5.96
N PRO A 45 -7.89 -5.52 -6.69
CA PRO A 45 -7.65 -6.31 -7.90
C PRO A 45 -6.74 -5.50 -8.83
N PRO A 46 -5.71 -6.12 -9.45
CA PRO A 46 -4.97 -5.45 -10.49
C PRO A 46 -5.96 -4.96 -11.54
N LEU A 47 -6.00 -3.64 -11.78
CA LEU A 47 -6.73 -3.05 -12.89
C LEU A 47 -6.24 -3.76 -14.15
N GLY A 48 -7.10 -4.59 -14.75
CA GLY A 48 -6.72 -5.62 -15.67
C GLY A 48 -5.91 -5.11 -16.85
N ASP A 49 -4.69 -5.64 -16.99
CA ASP A 49 -4.07 -5.90 -18.28
C ASP A 49 -4.78 -7.09 -18.96
N ASP A 50 -6.12 -7.08 -19.02
CA ASP A 50 -6.90 -7.99 -19.86
C ASP A 50 -6.87 -7.49 -21.31
N PHE A 51 -5.66 -7.27 -21.82
CA PHE A 51 -5.38 -7.64 -23.20
C PHE A 51 -5.58 -9.14 -23.24
N PHE A 52 -6.40 -9.68 -24.15
CA PHE A 52 -6.55 -11.13 -24.40
C PHE A 52 -5.22 -11.85 -24.15
N GLU A 53 -5.03 -12.33 -22.93
CA GLU A 53 -3.83 -13.08 -22.63
C GLU A 53 -4.01 -14.34 -23.44
N SER A 54 -3.02 -14.63 -24.28
CA SER A 54 -3.06 -15.85 -25.07
C SER A 54 -3.42 -16.99 -24.11
N PRO A 55 -4.30 -17.93 -24.48
CA PRO A 55 -4.64 -19.07 -23.63
C PRO A 55 -3.41 -19.83 -23.09
N ARG A 56 -2.25 -19.66 -23.74
CA ARG A 56 -0.95 -20.13 -23.29
C ARG A 56 -0.40 -19.36 -22.07
N VAL A 57 -0.47 -18.04 -22.06
CA VAL A 57 0.00 -17.18 -20.96
C VAL A 57 -0.86 -17.37 -19.72
N GLN A 58 -2.18 -17.44 -19.88
CA GLN A 58 -3.09 -17.74 -18.77
C GLN A 58 -2.79 -19.10 -18.16
N LYS A 59 -2.61 -20.14 -18.99
CA LYS A 59 -2.31 -21.49 -18.53
C LYS A 59 -0.95 -21.58 -17.80
N GLU A 60 0.06 -20.83 -18.24
CA GLU A 60 1.36 -20.74 -17.56
C GLU A 60 1.26 -20.05 -16.19
N LYS A 61 0.44 -18.99 -16.09
CA LYS A 61 0.13 -18.34 -14.81
C LYS A 61 -0.61 -19.27 -13.86
N ASP A 62 -1.67 -19.93 -14.34
CA ASP A 62 -2.46 -20.87 -13.54
C ASP A 62 -1.58 -22.02 -13.02
N GLN A 63 -0.66 -22.53 -13.85
CA GLN A 63 0.30 -23.56 -13.43
C GLN A 63 1.29 -23.07 -12.38
N THR A 64 1.73 -21.81 -12.47
CA THR A 64 2.66 -21.23 -11.50
C THR A 64 1.95 -21.03 -10.16
N GLN A 65 0.77 -20.42 -10.18
CA GLN A 65 -0.08 -20.26 -8.99
C GLN A 65 -0.42 -21.60 -8.34
N ALA A 66 -0.72 -22.61 -9.15
CA ALA A 66 -1.00 -23.96 -8.67
C ALA A 66 0.19 -24.58 -7.91
N ARG A 67 1.42 -24.41 -8.42
CA ARG A 67 2.63 -24.89 -7.74
C ARG A 67 2.87 -24.15 -6.43
N GLU A 68 2.68 -22.83 -6.43
CA GLU A 68 2.85 -22.02 -5.22
C GLU A 68 1.80 -22.38 -4.16
N PHE A 69 0.55 -22.64 -4.56
CA PHE A 69 -0.49 -23.07 -3.65
C PHE A 69 -0.24 -24.46 -3.08
N ARG A 70 0.21 -25.42 -3.90
CA ARG A 70 0.64 -26.73 -3.38
C ARG A 70 1.74 -26.57 -2.33
N SER A 71 2.75 -25.73 -2.61
CA SER A 71 3.80 -25.44 -1.65
C SER A 71 3.27 -24.78 -0.37
N LEU A 72 2.26 -23.91 -0.46
CA LEU A 72 1.61 -23.32 0.70
C LEU A 72 0.86 -24.37 1.51
N LEU A 73 0.04 -25.20 0.86
CA LEU A 73 -0.73 -26.27 1.50
C LEU A 73 0.20 -27.25 2.22
N ASP A 74 1.29 -27.68 1.58
CA ASP A 74 2.30 -28.55 2.19
C ASP A 74 2.94 -27.91 3.44
N LYS A 75 3.21 -26.60 3.40
CA LYS A 75 3.75 -25.87 4.57
C LYS A 75 2.74 -25.76 5.70
N VAL A 76 1.46 -25.55 5.40
CA VAL A 76 0.38 -25.53 6.41
C VAL A 76 0.22 -26.91 7.03
N LEU A 77 0.19 -27.98 6.21
CA LEU A 77 0.14 -29.36 6.68
C LEU A 77 1.34 -29.70 7.55
N THR A 78 2.56 -29.32 7.14
CA THR A 78 3.77 -29.53 7.93
C THR A 78 3.70 -28.78 9.28
N ALA A 79 3.14 -27.57 9.31
CA ALA A 79 2.98 -26.79 10.53
C ALA A 79 1.96 -27.42 11.49
N LEU A 80 0.86 -27.96 10.96
CA LEU A 80 -0.12 -28.75 11.71
C LEU A 80 0.51 -30.02 12.30
N GLU A 81 1.30 -30.74 11.50
CA GLU A 81 1.98 -31.97 11.94
C GLU A 81 3.07 -31.72 12.99
N SER A 82 3.70 -30.55 12.92
CA SER A 82 4.75 -30.14 13.84
C SER A 82 4.21 -29.50 15.13
N ASP A 83 2.89 -29.48 15.33
CA ASP A 83 2.19 -28.93 16.50
C ASP A 83 2.56 -27.45 16.77
N ARG A 84 2.74 -26.67 15.70
CA ARG A 84 3.01 -25.21 15.75
C ARG A 84 1.99 -24.41 14.94
N PRO A 85 0.69 -24.48 15.29
CA PRO A 85 -0.36 -23.77 14.57
C PRO A 85 -0.20 -22.24 14.62
N GLU A 86 0.51 -21.69 15.61
CA GLU A 86 0.74 -20.25 15.76
C GLU A 86 1.51 -19.60 14.61
N HIS A 87 2.23 -20.39 13.79
CA HIS A 87 2.96 -19.88 12.63
C HIS A 87 2.11 -19.78 11.37
N ILE A 88 0.94 -20.43 11.34
CA ILE A 88 0.05 -20.49 10.18
C ILE A 88 -0.44 -19.09 9.78
N PRO A 89 -0.95 -18.22 10.68
CA PRO A 89 -1.38 -16.88 10.29
C PRO A 89 -0.29 -16.04 9.61
N SER A 90 0.96 -16.13 10.08
CA SER A 90 2.09 -15.43 9.46
C SER A 90 2.42 -16.00 8.08
N LEU A 91 2.34 -17.33 7.93
CA LEU A 91 2.54 -18.01 6.66
C LEU A 91 1.47 -17.61 5.64
N LEU A 92 0.20 -17.60 6.03
CA LEU A 92 -0.93 -17.21 5.18
C LEU A 92 -0.84 -15.74 4.80
N THR A 93 -0.50 -14.86 5.74
CA THR A 93 -0.27 -13.42 5.47
C THR A 93 0.77 -13.19 4.37
N LYS A 94 1.88 -13.95 4.38
CA LYS A 94 2.92 -13.84 3.34
C LYS A 94 2.44 -14.26 1.94
N HIS A 95 1.37 -15.07 1.86
CA HIS A 95 0.80 -15.58 0.63
C HIS A 95 -0.62 -15.05 0.37
N ALA A 96 -1.07 -14.01 1.07
CA ALA A 96 -2.41 -13.45 0.93
C ALA A 96 -2.73 -13.02 -0.51
N GLU A 97 -1.73 -12.47 -1.22
CA GLU A 97 -1.86 -12.09 -2.64
C GLU A 97 -2.13 -13.29 -3.55
N LEU A 98 -1.49 -14.43 -3.31
CA LEU A 98 -1.74 -15.67 -4.05
C LEU A 98 -3.17 -16.15 -3.78
N LEU A 99 -3.57 -16.20 -2.50
CA LEU A 99 -4.88 -16.68 -2.07
C LEU A 99 -6.02 -15.85 -2.65
N LEU A 100 -5.88 -14.52 -2.70
CA LEU A 100 -6.89 -13.62 -3.24
C LEU A 100 -6.94 -13.58 -4.77
N ARG A 101 -5.88 -13.99 -5.46
CA ARG A 101 -5.81 -13.99 -6.94
C ARG A 101 -6.10 -15.33 -7.59
N MET A 102 -6.16 -16.39 -6.79
CA MET A 102 -6.30 -17.72 -7.34
C MET A 102 -7.70 -17.96 -7.92
N PRO A 103 -7.80 -18.48 -9.16
CA PRO A 103 -9.07 -18.87 -9.72
C PRO A 103 -9.67 -20.04 -8.93
N GLY A 104 -10.98 -19.98 -8.64
CA GLY A 104 -11.66 -21.04 -7.89
C GLY A 104 -11.50 -22.43 -8.49
N HIS A 105 -11.50 -22.54 -9.83
CA HIS A 105 -11.31 -23.82 -10.51
C HIS A 105 -9.92 -24.44 -10.26
N VAL A 106 -8.86 -23.61 -10.24
CA VAL A 106 -7.49 -24.06 -9.95
C VAL A 106 -7.40 -24.60 -8.52
N VAL A 107 -8.03 -23.90 -7.55
CA VAL A 107 -8.06 -24.36 -6.15
C VAL A 107 -8.76 -25.71 -6.06
N THR A 108 -9.92 -25.87 -6.71
CA THR A 108 -10.70 -27.11 -6.63
C THR A 108 -9.97 -28.32 -7.22
N GLU A 109 -9.27 -28.14 -8.34
CA GLU A 109 -8.47 -29.22 -8.95
C GLU A 109 -7.36 -29.67 -7.99
N LEU A 110 -6.65 -28.72 -7.38
CA LEU A 110 -5.56 -29.00 -6.43
C LEU A 110 -6.04 -29.68 -5.15
N VAL A 111 -7.18 -29.25 -4.62
CA VAL A 111 -7.79 -29.86 -3.44
C VAL A 111 -8.27 -31.27 -3.76
N GLN A 112 -8.90 -31.49 -4.91
CA GLN A 112 -9.31 -32.82 -5.34
C GLN A 112 -8.12 -33.76 -5.50
N GLU A 113 -7.03 -33.30 -6.10
CA GLU A 113 -5.78 -34.07 -6.19
C GLU A 113 -5.21 -34.42 -4.81
N ALA A 114 -5.17 -33.46 -3.88
CA ALA A 114 -4.68 -33.68 -2.53
C ALA A 114 -5.53 -34.70 -1.74
N LEU A 115 -6.85 -34.68 -1.92
CA LEU A 115 -7.81 -35.59 -1.29
C LEU A 115 -7.83 -36.99 -1.94
N GLN A 116 -7.42 -37.10 -3.20
CA GLN A 116 -7.29 -38.36 -3.93
C GLN A 116 -5.94 -39.06 -3.67
N ASN A 117 -4.96 -38.36 -3.10
CA ASN A 117 -3.69 -38.95 -2.71
C ASN A 117 -3.86 -39.83 -1.46
N ASP A 118 -3.74 -41.15 -1.64
CA ASP A 118 -3.90 -42.16 -0.57
C ASP A 118 -2.91 -42.03 0.60
N ASN A 119 -1.83 -41.26 0.44
CA ASN A 119 -0.80 -41.06 1.48
C ASN A 119 -1.06 -39.86 2.40
N THR A 120 -2.09 -39.04 2.12
CA THR A 120 -2.36 -37.83 2.89
C THR A 120 -3.55 -38.05 3.82
N ASP A 121 -3.42 -37.63 5.08
CA ASP A 121 -4.52 -37.66 6.04
C ASP A 121 -5.59 -36.63 5.62
N LYS A 122 -6.71 -37.14 5.12
CA LYS A 122 -7.81 -36.31 4.56
C LYS A 122 -8.35 -35.33 5.58
N ALA A 123 -8.42 -35.72 6.86
CA ALA A 123 -8.90 -34.85 7.92
C ALA A 123 -7.98 -33.63 8.12
N LYS A 124 -6.66 -33.81 8.00
CA LYS A 124 -5.69 -32.71 8.11
C LYS A 124 -5.72 -31.79 6.89
N VAL A 125 -5.97 -32.33 5.71
CA VAL A 125 -6.17 -31.52 4.49
C VAL A 125 -7.41 -30.65 4.64
N GLU A 126 -8.50 -31.20 5.16
CA GLU A 126 -9.72 -30.45 5.46
C GLU A 126 -9.46 -29.34 6.49
N GLU A 127 -8.78 -29.65 7.60
CA GLU A 127 -8.42 -28.68 8.64
C GLU A 127 -7.52 -27.55 8.10
N ALA A 128 -6.51 -27.89 7.29
CA ALA A 128 -5.64 -26.93 6.64
C ALA A 128 -6.41 -25.98 5.71
N LEU A 129 -7.37 -26.50 4.95
CA LEU A 129 -8.20 -25.71 4.05
C LEU A 129 -9.17 -24.82 4.82
N GLU A 130 -9.78 -25.31 5.90
CA GLU A 130 -10.64 -24.52 6.77
C GLU A 130 -9.90 -23.31 7.35
N MET A 131 -8.66 -23.49 7.83
CA MET A 131 -7.83 -22.38 8.29
C MET A 131 -7.47 -21.39 7.18
N ILE A 132 -7.16 -21.87 5.97
CA ILE A 132 -6.87 -20.98 4.83
C ILE A 132 -8.11 -20.16 4.48
N VAL A 133 -9.29 -20.79 4.42
CA VAL A 133 -10.55 -20.11 4.09
C VAL A 133 -10.92 -19.10 5.16
N SER A 134 -10.94 -19.50 6.44
CA SER A 134 -11.24 -18.60 7.55
C SER A 134 -10.28 -17.40 7.58
N PHE A 135 -9.00 -17.62 7.32
CA PHE A 135 -8.04 -16.52 7.19
C PHE A 135 -8.40 -15.55 6.06
N VAL A 136 -8.75 -16.07 4.87
CA VAL A 136 -9.10 -15.23 3.71
C VAL A 136 -10.40 -14.48 3.93
N GLU A 137 -11.36 -15.06 4.64
CA GLU A 137 -12.61 -14.39 5.04
C GLU A 137 -12.33 -13.24 6.00
N ASP A 138 -11.63 -13.51 7.12
CA ASP A 138 -11.29 -12.52 8.15
C ASP A 138 -10.46 -11.38 7.58
N PHE A 139 -9.29 -11.71 7.02
CA PHE A 139 -8.96 -11.35 5.64
C PHE A 139 -9.61 -10.08 5.03
N VAL A 140 -10.55 -10.41 4.14
CA VAL A 140 -11.35 -9.49 3.32
C VAL A 140 -12.27 -8.64 4.19
N GLU A 141 -12.86 -9.20 5.24
CA GLU A 141 -13.75 -8.45 6.13
C GLU A 141 -13.01 -7.30 6.81
N GLN A 142 -11.86 -7.57 7.42
CA GLN A 142 -11.02 -6.56 8.07
C GLN A 142 -10.54 -5.51 7.06
N SER A 143 -10.15 -5.94 5.86
CA SER A 143 -9.72 -5.02 4.80
C SER A 143 -10.84 -4.07 4.37
N LYS A 144 -12.08 -4.57 4.28
CA LYS A 144 -13.26 -3.76 3.98
C LYS A 144 -13.58 -2.78 5.11
N GLN A 145 -13.51 -3.24 6.36
CA GLN A 145 -13.72 -2.39 7.52
C GLN A 145 -12.69 -1.24 7.57
N LEU A 146 -11.41 -1.54 7.32
CA LEU A 146 -10.35 -0.52 7.22
C LEU A 146 -10.60 0.47 6.08
N ASP A 147 -11.01 -0.01 4.91
CA ASP A 147 -11.33 0.86 3.77
C ASP A 147 -12.54 1.77 4.06
N ASP A 148 -13.58 1.24 4.71
CA ASP A 148 -14.74 2.03 5.13
C ASP A 148 -14.37 3.08 6.20
N GLN A 149 -13.49 2.72 7.15
CA GLN A 149 -12.95 3.67 8.14
C GLN A 149 -12.15 4.79 7.44
N HIS A 150 -11.28 4.44 6.49
CA HIS A 150 -10.52 5.42 5.72
C HIS A 150 -11.44 6.34 4.91
N LYS A 151 -12.45 5.81 4.23
CA LYS A 151 -13.43 6.63 3.50
C LYS A 151 -14.20 7.57 4.42
N GLN A 152 -14.58 7.11 5.61
CA GLN A 152 -15.26 7.96 6.59
C GLN A 152 -14.35 9.09 7.09
N LEU A 153 -13.08 8.78 7.40
CA LEU A 153 -12.09 9.76 7.83
C LEU A 153 -11.84 10.80 6.73
N LEU A 154 -11.59 10.36 5.50
CA LEU A 154 -11.44 11.23 4.34
C LEU A 154 -12.69 12.10 4.10
N GLY A 155 -13.88 11.51 4.21
CA GLY A 155 -15.15 12.22 4.09
C GLY A 155 -15.31 13.32 5.15
N LYS A 156 -14.85 13.08 6.39
CA LYS A 156 -14.82 14.11 7.44
C LYS A 156 -13.87 15.24 7.07
N ILE A 157 -12.64 14.93 6.63
CA ILE A 157 -11.63 15.92 6.23
C ILE A 157 -12.15 16.80 5.10
N ILE A 158 -12.65 16.19 4.01
CA ILE A 158 -13.21 16.91 2.87
C ILE A 158 -14.38 17.79 3.33
N ARG A 159 -15.25 17.29 4.22
CA ARG A 159 -16.33 18.11 4.78
C ARG A 159 -15.81 19.30 5.59
N THR A 160 -14.76 19.14 6.40
CA THR A 160 -14.14 20.26 7.11
C THR A 160 -13.60 21.30 6.12
N MET A 161 -12.99 20.87 5.02
CA MET A 161 -12.47 21.76 3.98
C MET A 161 -13.57 22.45 3.14
N THR A 162 -14.71 21.78 2.89
CA THR A 162 -15.73 22.21 1.92
C THR A 162 -17.04 22.74 2.53
N THR A 163 -17.43 22.28 3.74
CA THR A 163 -18.77 22.50 4.32
C THR A 163 -18.86 23.78 5.15
N LEU A 164 -17.73 24.42 5.46
CA LEU A 164 -17.71 25.71 6.17
C LEU A 164 -18.15 26.82 5.21
N SER A 165 -19.44 27.12 5.31
CA SER A 165 -20.28 27.75 4.32
C SER A 165 -20.30 29.26 4.51
N LYS A 166 -19.90 30.03 3.49
CA LYS A 166 -20.20 31.46 3.22
C LYS A 166 -19.94 32.53 4.31
N SER A 167 -19.71 32.19 5.58
CA SER A 167 -19.61 33.13 6.71
C SER A 167 -18.28 33.09 7.45
N GLN A 168 -17.43 32.10 7.18
CA GLN A 168 -16.10 31.98 7.80
C GLN A 168 -14.99 32.44 6.85
N THR A 169 -13.99 33.09 7.43
CA THR A 169 -12.78 33.50 6.71
C THR A 169 -11.92 32.28 6.37
N GLU A 170 -11.09 32.36 5.33
CA GLU A 170 -10.13 31.29 4.97
C GLU A 170 -9.30 30.82 6.16
N ARG A 171 -8.86 31.75 7.00
CA ARG A 171 -8.11 31.48 8.23
C ARG A 171 -8.85 30.56 9.22
N GLN A 172 -10.16 30.73 9.40
CA GLN A 172 -10.94 29.88 10.30
C GLN A 172 -11.13 28.47 9.76
N ARG A 173 -11.11 28.30 8.42
CA ARG A 173 -11.17 26.99 7.78
C ARG A 173 -9.86 26.23 7.98
N GLU A 174 -8.73 26.94 7.85
CA GLU A 174 -7.41 26.38 8.12
C GLU A 174 -7.26 25.99 9.59
N GLU A 175 -7.60 26.88 10.53
CA GLU A 175 -7.56 26.58 11.98
C GLU A 175 -8.45 25.38 12.35
N SER A 176 -9.64 25.25 11.75
CA SER A 176 -10.52 24.08 11.99
C SER A 176 -9.96 22.78 11.41
N LEU A 177 -9.26 22.86 10.27
CA LEU A 177 -8.61 21.70 9.66
C LEU A 177 -7.42 21.26 10.52
N ASP A 178 -6.56 22.19 10.94
CA ASP A 178 -5.41 21.90 11.80
C ASP A 178 -5.85 21.27 13.12
N GLN A 179 -6.90 21.82 13.76
CA GLN A 179 -7.47 21.24 14.96
C GLN A 179 -7.99 19.80 14.71
N PHE A 180 -8.70 19.58 13.59
CA PHE A 180 -9.21 18.26 13.25
C PHE A 180 -8.06 17.24 13.06
N LEU A 181 -7.00 17.65 12.35
CA LEU A 181 -5.84 16.81 12.08
C LEU A 181 -5.11 16.45 13.39
N GLN A 182 -4.94 17.41 14.30
CA GLN A 182 -4.33 17.15 15.61
C GLN A 182 -5.17 16.19 16.46
N GLU A 183 -6.50 16.37 16.49
CA GLU A 183 -7.41 15.52 17.26
C GLU A 183 -7.42 14.07 16.75
N HIS A 184 -7.35 13.88 15.42
CA HIS A 184 -7.43 12.56 14.77
C HIS A 184 -6.06 12.00 14.38
N ARG A 185 -4.97 12.56 14.91
CA ARG A 185 -3.59 12.20 14.55
C ARG A 185 -3.31 10.70 14.63
N HIS A 186 -3.86 10.03 15.65
CA HIS A 186 -3.70 8.60 15.88
C HIS A 186 -4.43 7.71 14.86
N GLU A 187 -5.39 8.25 14.11
CA GLU A 187 -6.10 7.55 13.03
C GLU A 187 -5.31 7.61 11.71
N PHE A 188 -4.30 8.50 11.60
CA PHE A 188 -3.45 8.59 10.43
C PHE A 188 -2.36 7.52 10.48
N THR A 189 -2.49 6.56 9.56
CA THR A 189 -1.54 5.46 9.41
C THR A 189 -0.92 5.47 8.01
N ARG A 190 0.18 4.73 7.83
CA ARG A 190 0.72 4.46 6.48
C ARG A 190 -0.32 3.82 5.56
N GLY A 191 -1.27 3.05 6.12
CA GLY A 191 -2.39 2.50 5.38
C GLY A 191 -3.35 3.57 4.86
N PHE A 192 -3.58 4.62 5.65
CA PHE A 192 -4.42 5.75 5.24
C PHE A 192 -3.77 6.57 4.12
N LEU A 193 -2.46 6.85 4.19
CA LEU A 193 -1.73 7.55 3.11
C LEU A 193 -1.78 6.76 1.79
N ARG A 194 -1.60 5.43 1.85
CA ARG A 194 -1.77 4.56 0.69
C ARG A 194 -3.19 4.57 0.12
N HIS A 195 -4.20 4.68 0.98
CA HIS A 195 -5.58 4.84 0.53
C HIS A 195 -5.76 6.15 -0.25
N LEU A 196 -5.21 7.28 0.23
CA LEU A 196 -5.25 8.56 -0.48
C LEU A 196 -4.54 8.50 -1.84
N GLU A 197 -3.35 7.90 -1.89
CA GLU A 197 -2.61 7.67 -3.14
C GLU A 197 -3.44 6.83 -4.12
N GLY A 198 -4.08 5.76 -3.64
CA GLY A 198 -4.96 4.92 -4.44
C GLY A 198 -6.19 5.67 -4.99
N GLU A 199 -6.76 6.61 -4.24
CA GLU A 199 -7.85 7.48 -4.73
C GLU A 199 -7.34 8.47 -5.80
N CYS A 200 -6.16 9.07 -5.61
CA CYS A 200 -5.51 9.92 -6.62
C CYS A 200 -5.24 9.16 -7.93
N ASP A 201 -4.71 7.95 -7.83
CA ASP A 201 -4.46 7.06 -8.96
C ASP A 201 -5.76 6.65 -9.66
N ARG A 202 -6.83 6.38 -8.91
CA ARG A 202 -8.15 6.07 -9.46
C ARG A 202 -8.71 7.24 -10.27
N ILE A 203 -8.55 8.48 -9.78
CA ILE A 203 -8.97 9.67 -10.53
C ILE A 203 -8.11 9.84 -11.79
N GLN A 204 -6.79 9.66 -11.70
CA GLN A 204 -5.88 9.82 -12.82
C GLN A 204 -6.08 8.75 -13.91
N SER A 205 -6.45 7.53 -13.50
CA SER A 205 -6.76 6.41 -14.38
C SER A 205 -8.21 6.42 -14.90
N ALA A 206 -9.03 7.42 -14.51
CA ALA A 206 -10.41 7.52 -14.95
C ALA A 206 -10.49 7.80 -16.47
N PRO A 207 -11.41 7.16 -17.21
CA PRO A 207 -11.54 7.32 -18.67
C PRO A 207 -11.85 8.76 -19.12
N SER A 208 -12.52 9.52 -18.26
CA SER A 208 -12.80 10.93 -18.48
C SER A 208 -12.49 11.71 -17.22
N VAL A 209 -11.35 12.41 -17.24
CA VAL A 209 -10.98 13.35 -16.18
C VAL A 209 -11.79 14.63 -16.38
N THR A 210 -12.75 14.85 -15.50
CA THR A 210 -13.53 16.10 -15.48
C THR A 210 -12.79 17.18 -14.69
N PRO A 211 -13.07 18.48 -14.93
CA PRO A 211 -12.52 19.57 -14.12
C PRO A 211 -12.77 19.41 -12.62
N ASP A 212 -13.91 18.82 -12.25
CA ASP A 212 -14.24 18.56 -10.85
C ASP A 212 -13.42 17.41 -10.26
N SER A 213 -13.10 16.38 -11.08
CA SER A 213 -12.19 15.31 -10.65
C SER A 213 -10.76 15.79 -10.47
N LEU A 214 -10.28 16.74 -11.29
CA LEU A 214 -8.97 17.38 -11.10
C LEU A 214 -8.92 18.19 -9.80
N LYS A 215 -9.95 19.00 -9.53
CA LYS A 215 -10.07 19.72 -8.26
C LYS A 215 -10.10 18.78 -7.06
N LEU A 216 -10.80 17.65 -7.18
CA LEU A 216 -10.81 16.63 -6.13
C LEU A 216 -9.41 16.05 -5.94
N LYS A 217 -8.70 15.70 -7.02
CA LYS A 217 -7.31 15.22 -6.94
C LYS A 217 -6.39 16.26 -6.28
N GLU A 218 -6.47 17.53 -6.66
CA GLU A 218 -5.72 18.61 -6.02
C GLU A 218 -6.03 18.69 -4.52
N THR A 219 -7.30 18.58 -4.16
CA THR A 219 -7.73 18.55 -2.74
C THR A 219 -7.15 17.34 -2.01
N LEU A 220 -7.15 16.15 -2.62
CA LEU A 220 -6.57 14.94 -2.03
C LEU A 220 -5.05 15.07 -1.84
N LEU A 221 -4.34 15.70 -2.77
CA LEU A 221 -2.90 15.95 -2.65
C LEU A 221 -2.59 16.93 -1.50
N VAL A 222 -3.40 17.97 -1.33
CA VAL A 222 -3.28 18.88 -0.18
C VAL A 222 -3.53 18.15 1.13
N ILE A 223 -4.55 17.28 1.19
CA ILE A 223 -4.83 16.46 2.38
C ILE A 223 -3.66 15.52 2.67
N HIS A 224 -3.13 14.84 1.65
CA HIS A 224 -1.99 13.92 1.78
C HIS A 224 -0.76 14.64 2.36
N ALA A 225 -0.41 15.80 1.81
CA ALA A 225 0.72 16.60 2.30
C ALA A 225 0.54 17.02 3.77
N ARG A 226 -0.64 17.53 4.15
CA ARG A 226 -0.92 17.96 5.53
C ARG A 226 -0.88 16.80 6.52
N ILE A 227 -1.36 15.62 6.13
CA ILE A 227 -1.30 14.43 6.99
C ILE A 227 0.13 13.92 7.09
N LEU A 228 0.90 13.97 6.00
CA LEU A 228 2.31 13.63 6.01
C LEU A 228 3.07 14.52 7.00
N GLU A 229 2.81 15.82 7.03
CA GLU A 229 3.40 16.75 8.00
C GLU A 229 3.07 16.36 9.45
N GLU A 230 1.80 16.08 9.75
CA GLU A 230 1.36 15.66 11.09
C GLU A 230 1.94 14.31 11.53
N MET A 231 2.09 13.38 10.58
CA MET A 231 2.72 12.08 10.81
C MET A 231 4.24 12.18 10.90
N ALA A 232 4.88 13.10 10.17
CA ALA A 232 6.32 13.19 10.07
C ALA A 232 6.97 13.50 11.42
N VAL A 233 6.31 14.35 12.22
CA VAL A 233 6.75 14.72 13.56
C VAL A 233 6.91 13.51 14.49
N ASP A 234 6.09 12.46 14.35
CA ASP A 234 6.18 11.26 15.21
C ASP A 234 6.86 10.05 14.54
N CYS A 235 6.79 9.93 13.21
CA CYS A 235 7.12 8.68 12.50
C CYS A 235 8.30 8.77 11.52
N LEU A 236 8.62 9.96 11.00
CA LEU A 236 9.65 10.14 9.95
C LEU A 236 10.89 10.89 10.45
N GLY A 237 10.82 11.51 11.63
CA GLY A 237 11.90 12.33 12.16
C GLY A 237 11.86 13.76 11.62
N GLU A 238 12.47 14.69 12.37
CA GLU A 238 12.53 16.11 11.98
C GLU A 238 13.33 16.28 10.68
N GLY A 239 14.29 15.40 10.40
CA GLY A 239 15.09 15.40 9.17
C GLY A 239 14.25 15.24 7.91
N ALA A 240 13.25 14.35 7.92
CA ALA A 240 12.41 14.11 6.75
C ALA A 240 11.51 15.31 6.40
N LEU A 241 10.99 15.99 7.42
CA LEU A 241 10.17 17.20 7.25
C LEU A 241 11.01 18.34 6.67
N VAL A 242 12.22 18.54 7.20
CA VAL A 242 13.14 19.57 6.72
C VAL A 242 13.63 19.26 5.30
N LEU A 243 13.92 17.99 4.98
CA LEU A 243 14.27 17.59 3.63
C LEU A 243 13.15 17.92 2.62
N GLY A 244 11.90 17.63 2.97
CA GLY A 244 10.74 18.00 2.15
C GLY A 244 10.64 19.50 1.91
N GLN A 245 10.82 20.31 2.96
CA GLN A 245 10.83 21.77 2.86
C GLN A 245 12.00 22.28 1.99
N LEU A 246 13.19 21.73 2.16
CA LEU A 246 14.38 22.11 1.38
C LEU A 246 14.20 21.82 -0.11
N ILE A 247 13.65 20.67 -0.46
CA ILE A 247 13.41 20.29 -1.87
C ILE A 247 12.43 21.26 -2.55
N ALA A 248 11.50 21.85 -1.81
CA ALA A 248 10.52 22.80 -2.33
C ALA A 248 11.12 24.17 -2.72
N TYR A 249 12.32 24.52 -2.25
CA TYR A 249 13.00 25.75 -2.69
C TYR A 249 13.53 25.60 -4.11
N ASP A 250 13.05 26.43 -5.03
CA ASP A 250 13.50 26.44 -6.43
C ASP A 250 14.89 27.03 -6.59
N ASP A 251 15.22 28.07 -5.82
CA ASP A 251 16.53 28.70 -5.86
C ASP A 251 17.55 27.92 -5.02
N LYS A 252 18.66 27.55 -5.66
CA LYS A 252 19.74 26.80 -5.02
C LYS A 252 20.39 27.57 -3.87
N ILE A 253 20.60 28.87 -4.04
CA ILE A 253 21.30 29.69 -3.04
C ILE A 253 20.44 29.79 -1.79
N GLU A 254 19.14 30.03 -1.96
CA GLU A 254 18.18 30.06 -0.86
C GLU A 254 18.11 28.72 -0.14
N ARG A 255 17.99 27.62 -0.89
CA ARG A 255 17.95 26.26 -0.33
C ARG A 255 19.17 25.94 0.54
N ILE A 256 20.37 26.19 0.01
CA ILE A 256 21.62 25.91 0.73
C ILE A 256 21.77 26.84 1.95
N ALA A 257 21.38 28.11 1.85
CA ALA A 257 21.41 29.03 2.99
C ALA A 257 20.47 28.58 4.12
N VAL A 258 19.26 28.14 3.79
CA VAL A 258 18.29 27.60 4.77
C VAL A 258 18.80 26.30 5.39
N LEU A 259 19.39 25.42 4.57
CA LEU A 259 20.04 24.20 5.05
C LEU A 259 21.17 24.52 6.04
N GLU A 260 22.09 25.42 5.70
CA GLU A 260 23.20 25.79 6.57
C GLU A 260 22.74 26.38 7.91
N ALA A 261 21.74 27.26 7.87
CA ALA A 261 21.14 27.79 9.10
C ALA A 261 20.51 26.67 9.95
N GLY A 262 19.81 25.73 9.30
CA GLY A 262 19.24 24.56 9.97
C GLY A 262 20.28 23.65 10.62
N LEU A 263 21.38 23.37 9.91
CA LEU A 263 22.49 22.54 10.41
C LEU A 263 23.21 23.21 11.59
N GLN A 264 23.43 24.53 11.53
CA GLN A 264 24.07 25.28 12.63
C GLN A 264 23.21 25.30 13.91
N VAL A 265 21.88 25.39 13.76
CA VAL A 265 20.96 25.45 14.91
C VAL A 265 20.75 24.07 15.53
N ARG A 266 20.59 23.03 14.72
CA ARG A 266 20.25 21.67 15.18
C ARG A 266 21.45 20.76 15.46
N GLY A 267 22.62 21.11 14.92
CA GLY A 267 23.87 20.42 15.21
C GLY A 267 24.08 19.10 14.45
N VAL A 268 25.09 18.34 14.90
CA VAL A 268 25.64 17.19 14.18
C VAL A 268 24.69 15.98 14.16
N GLU A 269 23.92 15.75 15.22
CA GLU A 269 22.96 14.63 15.27
C GLU A 269 21.89 14.76 14.17
N PHE A 270 21.33 15.97 14.00
CA PHE A 270 20.41 16.27 12.92
C PHE A 270 21.07 16.16 11.53
N ALA A 271 22.32 16.60 11.40
CA ALA A 271 23.06 16.47 10.16
C ALA A 271 23.26 14.99 9.76
N GLN A 272 23.54 14.11 10.73
CA GLN A 272 23.67 12.66 10.49
C GLN A 272 22.34 12.03 10.07
N GLU A 273 21.23 12.41 10.70
CA GLU A 273 19.89 11.98 10.30
C GLU A 273 19.59 12.39 8.85
N LEU A 274 19.85 13.66 8.51
CA LEU A 274 19.59 14.20 7.18
C LEU A 274 20.49 13.56 6.11
N ALA A 275 21.74 13.23 6.44
CA ALA A 275 22.66 12.49 5.57
C ALA A 275 22.13 11.07 5.28
N ALA A 276 21.67 10.35 6.30
CA ALA A 276 21.11 9.02 6.14
C ALA A 276 19.87 9.04 5.23
N LEU A 277 18.97 10.00 5.44
CA LEU A 277 17.75 10.17 4.64
C LEU A 277 18.03 10.51 3.18
N THR A 278 18.97 11.42 2.93
CA THR A 278 19.33 11.81 1.56
C THR A 278 20.05 10.69 0.84
N GLN A 279 20.90 9.93 1.51
CA GLN A 279 21.53 8.73 0.94
C GLN A 279 20.49 7.66 0.59
N GLU A 280 19.56 7.34 1.49
CA GLU A 280 18.47 6.38 1.23
C GLU A 280 17.62 6.82 0.02
N ALA A 281 17.29 8.12 -0.07
CA ALA A 281 16.57 8.68 -1.20
C ALA A 281 17.34 8.52 -2.52
N LEU A 282 18.63 8.84 -2.54
CA LEU A 282 19.47 8.71 -3.74
C LEU A 282 19.62 7.26 -4.21
N GLU A 283 19.76 6.31 -3.29
CA GLU A 283 19.76 4.88 -3.59
C GLU A 283 18.43 4.42 -4.18
N GLY A 284 17.31 4.91 -3.63
CA GLY A 284 15.97 4.68 -4.17
C GLY A 284 15.80 5.24 -5.59
N PHE A 285 16.36 6.42 -5.87
CA PHE A 285 16.28 7.05 -7.18
C PHE A 285 17.03 6.26 -8.26
N GLN A 286 18.10 5.55 -7.92
CA GLN A 286 18.81 4.70 -8.90
C GLN A 286 17.96 3.52 -9.40
N GLN A 287 16.98 3.10 -8.61
CA GLN A 287 16.09 1.98 -8.92
C GLN A 287 14.84 2.45 -9.71
N GLN A 288 14.66 3.76 -9.88
CA GLN A 288 13.44 4.37 -10.40
C GLN A 288 13.75 5.46 -11.44
N GLN A 289 12.75 5.83 -12.24
CA GLN A 289 12.85 6.90 -13.24
C GLN A 289 12.35 8.20 -12.60
N VAL A 290 13.23 8.83 -11.83
CA VAL A 290 12.90 10.05 -11.06
C VAL A 290 13.23 11.30 -11.89
N ASP A 291 12.52 12.40 -11.61
CA ASP A 291 12.80 13.71 -12.19
C ASP A 291 14.28 14.10 -11.97
N PRO A 292 15.06 14.37 -13.05
CA PRO A 292 16.46 14.76 -12.94
C PRO A 292 16.69 15.99 -12.07
N ASP A 293 15.73 16.92 -12.05
CA ASP A 293 15.84 18.13 -11.24
C ASP A 293 15.77 17.77 -9.76
N LEU A 294 14.83 16.92 -9.36
CA LEU A 294 14.72 16.43 -7.99
C LEU A 294 15.98 15.69 -7.54
N VAL A 295 16.53 14.82 -8.39
CA VAL A 295 17.79 14.10 -8.09
C VAL A 295 18.92 15.10 -7.83
N THR A 296 19.04 16.12 -8.68
CA THR A 296 20.05 17.18 -8.52
C THR A 296 19.87 17.93 -7.19
N ARG A 297 18.63 18.29 -6.84
CA ARG A 297 18.33 19.00 -5.58
C ARG A 297 18.74 18.17 -4.36
N VAL A 298 18.45 16.87 -4.35
CA VAL A 298 18.80 15.97 -3.24
C VAL A 298 20.31 15.73 -3.16
N GLN A 299 21.00 15.59 -4.29
CA GLN A 299 22.47 15.48 -4.32
C GLN A 299 23.17 16.71 -3.75
N GLU A 300 22.67 17.91 -4.06
CA GLU A 300 23.21 19.16 -3.52
C GLU A 300 23.05 19.25 -1.99
N ILE A 301 21.91 18.77 -1.47
CA ILE A 301 21.66 18.73 -0.02
C ILE A 301 22.59 17.69 0.62
N ASP A 302 22.63 16.46 0.11
CA ASP A 302 23.48 15.37 0.63
C ASP A 302 24.94 15.80 0.72
N GLN A 303 25.50 16.34 -0.37
CA GLN A 303 26.88 16.81 -0.41
C GLN A 303 27.15 17.83 0.71
N ARG A 304 26.29 18.84 0.85
CA ARG A 304 26.52 19.90 1.84
C ARG A 304 26.38 19.41 3.27
N VAL A 305 25.46 18.48 3.51
CA VAL A 305 25.28 17.85 4.83
C VAL A 305 26.51 17.00 5.19
N GLN A 306 27.04 16.22 4.25
CA GLN A 306 28.26 15.44 4.48
C GLN A 306 29.45 16.34 4.80
N GLU A 307 29.65 17.44 4.06
CA GLU A 307 30.69 18.44 4.35
C GLU A 307 30.56 18.98 5.79
N PHE A 308 29.34 19.30 6.24
CA PHE A 308 29.10 19.77 7.60
C PHE A 308 29.40 18.71 8.67
N VAL A 309 29.06 17.44 8.41
CA VAL A 309 29.36 16.32 9.32
C VAL A 309 30.87 16.07 9.40
N GLU A 310 31.60 16.17 8.30
CA GLU A 310 33.06 16.02 8.28
C GLU A 310 33.76 17.16 9.05
N GLU A 311 33.32 18.40 8.84
CA GLU A 311 33.86 19.60 9.49
C GLU A 311 33.63 19.61 11.01
N ASN A 312 32.47 19.14 11.48
CA ASN A 312 32.08 19.22 12.90
C ASN A 312 32.18 17.88 13.65
N GLY A 313 32.27 16.76 12.95
CA GLY A 313 32.41 15.41 13.53
C GLY A 313 33.85 15.05 13.93
N THR A 314 34.85 15.80 13.47
CA THR A 314 36.26 15.59 13.83
C THR A 314 36.71 16.31 15.11
N PHE A 315 35.84 17.10 15.74
CA PHE A 315 36.14 17.91 16.93
C PHE A 315 35.44 17.44 18.23
N GLN A 316 34.93 16.22 18.27
CA GLN A 316 34.48 15.56 19.53
C GLN A 316 35.55 14.62 20.09
#